data_AF-M3EEG1-F1
#
_entry.id   AF-M3EEG1-F1
#
_cell.length_a   1.000
_cell.length_b   1.000
_cell.length_c   1.000
_cell.angle_alpha   90.00
_cell.angle_beta   90.00
_cell.angle_gamma   90.00
#
_symmetry.space_group_name_H-M   'P 1'
#
loop_
_entity.id
_entity.type
_entity.pdbx_description
1 polymer ?
#
loop_
_entity_poly.entity_id
_entity_poly.type
_entity_poly.pdbx_seq_one_letter_code
_entity_poly.pdbx_strand_id
1 'polypeptide(L)' 'MCPSSKSQDLIYFLKILLEENRKKILIVWDNLSAHKSKAMNEFLKENEKRLRVEFLPPYAPELNP' A
#
# COMPACT_ATOMS: atom_id res chain seq x y z
N MET A 1 -6.01 22.35 -3.90
CA MET A 1 -5.61 21.52 -2.74
C MET A 1 -6.83 20.74 -2.29
N CYS A 2 -6.92 19.45 -2.64
CA CYS A 2 -8.03 18.60 -2.21
C CYS A 2 -7.73 18.02 -0.82
N PRO A 3 -8.75 17.79 0.03
CA PRO A 3 -8.57 17.43 1.44
C PRO A 3 -7.86 16.08 1.58
N SER A 4 -6.74 16.05 2.30
CA SER A 4 -5.82 14.91 2.39
C SER A 4 -6.37 13.78 3.26
N SER A 5 -7.12 12.86 2.63
CA SER A 5 -7.36 11.56 3.23
C SER A 5 -6.06 10.74 3.17
N LYS A 6 -5.68 10.07 4.27
CA LYS A 6 -4.44 9.26 4.36
C LYS A 6 -4.27 8.28 3.18
N SER A 7 -5.37 7.77 2.62
CA SER A 7 -5.35 6.88 1.45
C SER A 7 -4.94 7.59 0.15
N GLN A 8 -5.34 8.84 -0.07
CA GLN A 8 -4.98 9.57 -1.29
C GLN A 8 -3.50 9.97 -1.30
N ASP A 9 -2.98 10.42 -0.16
CA ASP A 9 -1.56 10.75 -0.01
C ASP A 9 -0.68 9.53 -0.27
N LEU A 10 -1.12 8.37 0.21
CA LEU A 10 -0.39 7.12 0.00
C LEU A 10 -0.45 6.65 -1.45
N ILE A 11 -1.60 6.75 -2.12
CA ILE A 11 -1.68 6.45 -3.57
C ILE A 11 -0.71 7.35 -4.34
N TYR A 12 -0.65 8.64 -4.00
CA TYR A 12 0.28 9.57 -4.64
C TYR A 12 1.74 9.17 -4.43
N PHE A 13 2.12 8.80 -3.21
CA PHE A 13 3.45 8.29 -2.91
C PHE A 13 3.79 7.02 -3.73
N LEU A 14 2.86 6.07 -3.82
CA LEU A 14 3.06 4.84 -4.58
C LEU A 14 3.19 5.10 -6.09
N LYS A 15 2.50 6.10 -6.63
CA LYS A 15 2.66 6.54 -8.02
C LYS A 15 4.07 7.03 -8.29
N ILE A 16 4.58 7.95 -7.47
CA ILE A 16 5.96 8.44 -7.59
C ILE A 16 6.95 7.28 -7.53
N LEU A 17 6.74 6.37 -6.58
CA LEU A 17 7.63 5.22 -6.39
C LEU A 17 7.64 4.29 -7.62
N LEU A 18 6.51 4.09 -8.30
CA LEU A 18 6.42 3.33 -9.56
C LEU A 18 7.02 4.07 -10.77
N GLU A 19 6.96 5.40 -10.79
CA GLU A 19 7.53 6.22 -11.86
C GLU A 19 9.07 6.19 -11.82
N GLU A 20 9.63 6.39 -10.62
CA GLU A 20 11.08 6.39 -10.36
C GLU A 20 11.71 5.00 -10.51
N ASN A 21 10.96 3.92 -10.28
CA ASN A 21 11.49 2.55 -10.30
C ASN A 21 10.95 1.75 -11.48
N ARG A 22 11.80 1.44 -12.48
CA ARG A 22 11.41 0.61 -13.63
C ARG A 22 11.18 -0.88 -13.29
N LYS A 23 11.60 -1.35 -12.12
CA LYS A 23 11.51 -2.75 -11.69
C LYS A 23 10.16 -3.05 -11.02
N LYS A 24 9.90 -4.34 -10.75
CA LYS A 24 8.79 -4.77 -9.90
C LYS A 24 9.06 -4.38 -8.46
N ILE A 25 8.03 -3.97 -7.75
CA ILE A 25 8.08 -3.45 -6.39
C ILE A 25 7.21 -4.36 -5.53
N LEU A 26 7.78 -4.83 -4.42
CA LEU A 26 7.09 -5.57 -3.37
C LEU A 26 6.95 -4.65 -2.16
N ILE A 27 5.71 -4.42 -1.73
CA ILE A 27 5.40 -3.67 -0.51
C ILE A 27 4.94 -4.66 0.54
N VAL A 28 5.61 -4.64 1.68
CA VAL A 28 5.20 -5.39 2.87
C VAL A 28 4.54 -4.39 3.82
N TRP A 29 3.27 -4.60 4.13
CA TRP A 29 2.46 -3.65 4.89
C TRP A 29 1.92 -4.32 6.17
N ASP A 30 2.06 -3.66 7.31
CA ASP A 30 1.34 -4.03 8.54
C ASP A 30 -0.12 -3.58 8.44
N ASN A 31 -1.00 -4.24 9.19
CA ASN A 31 -2.46 -4.19 9.08
C ASN A 31 -3.07 -2.79 9.39
N LEU A 32 -2.80 -1.80 8.53
CA LEU A 32 -3.33 -0.44 8.63
C LEU A 32 -4.59 -0.30 7.77
N SER A 33 -5.61 0.30 8.34
CA SER A 33 -6.96 0.53 7.77
C SER A 33 -7.02 1.24 6.41
N ALA A 34 -5.89 1.70 5.86
CA ALA A 34 -5.76 2.36 4.55
C ALA A 34 -6.15 1.46 3.36
N HIS A 35 -6.10 0.14 3.50
CA HIS A 35 -6.53 -0.83 2.48
C HIS A 35 -8.05 -0.92 2.29
N LYS A 36 -8.84 -0.37 3.22
CA LYS A 36 -10.30 -0.39 3.11
C LYS A 36 -10.84 0.63 2.10
N SER A 37 -9.98 1.52 1.59
CA SER A 37 -10.40 2.50 0.58
C SER A 37 -10.59 1.83 -0.79
N LYS A 38 -11.77 2.02 -1.39
CA LYS A 38 -12.07 1.59 -2.76
C LYS A 38 -11.01 2.11 -3.76
N ALA A 39 -10.62 3.38 -3.63
CA ALA A 39 -9.62 4.00 -4.49
C ALA A 39 -8.24 3.34 -4.37
N MET A 40 -7.84 2.90 -3.17
CA MET A 40 -6.58 2.18 -2.98
C MET A 40 -6.65 0.80 -3.64
N ASN A 41 -7.75 0.08 -3.48
CA ASN A 41 -7.92 -1.24 -4.10
C ASN A 41 -7.93 -1.18 -5.64
N GLU A 42 -8.59 -0.17 -6.22
CA GLU A 42 -8.56 0.09 -7.66
C GLU A 42 -7.14 0.37 -8.14
N PHE A 43 -6.41 1.25 -7.45
CA PHE A 43 -5.02 1.57 -7.77
C PHE A 43 -4.09 0.35 -7.72
N LEU A 44 -4.21 -0.48 -6.67
CA LEU A 44 -3.39 -1.70 -6.54
C LEU A 44 -3.69 -2.69 -7.67
N LYS A 45 -4.96 -2.86 -8.03
CA LYS A 45 -5.38 -3.74 -9.13
C LYS A 45 -4.85 -3.28 -10.48
N GLU A 46 -4.91 -1.97 -10.77
CA GLU A 46 -4.38 -1.40 -12.01
C GLU A 46 -2.86 -1.62 -12.16
N ASN A 47 -2.14 -1.70 -11.03
CA ASN A 47 -0.69 -1.77 -10.99
C ASN A 47 -0.14 -3.16 -10.61
N GLU A 48 -0.98 -4.20 -10.49
CA GLU A 48 -0.63 -5.53 -9.97
C GLU A 48 0.56 -6.21 -10.70
N LYS A 49 0.79 -5.86 -11.97
CA LYS A 49 1.91 -6.39 -12.78
C LYS A 49 3.28 -5.92 -12.29
N ARG A 50 3.32 -4.72 -11.69
CA ARG A 50 4.55 -4.05 -11.23
C ARG A 50 4.57 -3.83 -9.73
N LEU A 51 3.41 -3.80 -9.08
CA LEU A 51 3.25 -3.55 -7.67
C LEU A 51 2.57 -4.75 -7.00
N ARG A 52 3.32 -5.47 -6.17
CA ARG A 52 2.80 -6.54 -5.33
C ARG A 52 2.74 -6.04 -3.90
N VAL A 53 1.63 -6.32 -3.22
CA VAL A 53 1.44 -5.98 -1.81
C VAL A 53 1.26 -7.26 -1.03
N GLU A 54 2.05 -7.43 0.03
CA GLU A 54 1.97 -8.52 0.98
C GLU A 54 1.64 -7.95 2.36
N PHE A 55 0.73 -8.62 3.05
CA PHE A 55 0.32 -8.22 4.39
C PHE A 55 1.13 -9.01 5.40
N LEU A 56 1.67 -8.33 6.40
CA LEU A 56 2.20 -9.04 7.54
C LEU A 56 1.04 -9.79 8.21
N PRO A 57 1.23 -11.08 8.56
CA PRO A 57 0.27 -11.76 9.40
C PRO A 57 0.09 -10.93 10.67
N PRO A 58 -1.13 -10.84 11.23
CA PRO A 58 -1.33 -10.18 12.51
C PRO A 58 -0.34 -10.77 13.51
N TYR A 59 0.59 -9.94 13.98
CA TYR A 59 1.61 -10.37 14.91
C TYR A 59 0.90 -10.93 16.15
N ALA A 60 1.18 -12.17 16.52
CA ALA A 60 0.70 -12.75 17.76
C ALA A 60 1.34 -11.94 18.91
N PRO A 61 0.58 -11.11 19.65
CA PRO A 61 1.13 -10.27 20.72
C PRO A 61 1.72 -11.09 21.88
N GLU A 62 1.46 -12.40 21.86
CA GLU A 62 1.67 -13.38 22.93
C GLU A 62 3.12 -13.88 23.01
N LEU A 63 3.99 -13.42 22.10
CA LEU A 63 5.43 -13.70 22.08
C LEU A 63 6.29 -12.46 22.37
N ASN A 64 5.71 -11.41 22.98
CA ASN A 64 6.46 -10.29 23.51
C ASN A 64 6.84 -10.61 24.98
N PRO A 65 8.11 -10.98 25.29
CA PRO A 65 8.52 -11.34 26.65
C PRO A 65 8.42 -10.19 27.66
#